data_AF-Q54CE7-F1
#
_entry.id   AF-Q54CE7-F1
#
_cell.length_a   1.000
_cell.length_b   1.000
_cell.length_c   1.000
_cell.angle_alpha   90.00
_cell.angle_beta   90.00
_cell.angle_gamma   90.00
#
_symmetry.space_group_name_H-M   'P 1'
#
loop_
_entity.id
_entity.type
_entity.pdbx_description
1 polymer ?
#
loop_
_entity_poly.entity_id
_entity_poly.type
_entity_poly.pdbx_seq_one_letter_code
_entity_poly.pdbx_strand_id
1 'polypeptide(L)'
;MSKYKCPHDYYSLESLKKYGYRVYYDELVNPNLFPKMLNGYCNEECKTKMKEIYKIVMEQFLTSTQRYFEDARIFEYAKQTKESDLIFYEIFFELKERRKDPIDGIYKTFDAKEIKVDPINMQNKLVLINFKVGILNGKPVRLCDLPEGTKCDYDADHLPDNCTR
;
A
#
# COMPACT_ATOMS: atom_id res chain seq x y z
N MET A 1 29.43 -7.40 -24.96
CA MET A 1 28.29 -6.82 -24.22
C MET A 1 27.23 -6.41 -25.25
N SER A 2 25.95 -6.66 -25.00
CA SER A 2 24.87 -6.27 -25.94
C SER A 2 24.91 -4.76 -26.15
N LYS A 3 24.81 -4.29 -27.41
CA LYS A 3 24.66 -2.86 -27.73
C LYS A 3 23.35 -2.28 -27.21
N TYR A 4 22.42 -3.12 -26.78
CA TYR A 4 21.08 -2.73 -26.44
C TYR A 4 20.81 -2.85 -24.94
N LYS A 5 20.13 -1.83 -24.40
CA LYS A 5 19.70 -1.77 -23.01
C LYS A 5 18.64 -2.84 -22.76
N CYS A 6 18.73 -3.55 -21.63
CA CYS A 6 17.70 -4.51 -21.25
C CYS A 6 16.43 -3.73 -20.89
N PRO A 7 15.23 -4.09 -21.41
CA PRO A 7 14.01 -3.38 -21.03
C PRO A 7 13.72 -3.48 -19.52
N HIS A 8 14.24 -4.52 -18.86
CA HIS A 8 14.06 -4.74 -17.43
C HIS A 8 15.02 -3.94 -16.54
N ASP A 9 15.85 -3.05 -17.10
CA ASP A 9 16.71 -2.16 -16.30
C ASP A 9 15.89 -1.16 -15.47
N TYR A 10 14.62 -0.93 -15.84
CA TYR A 10 13.67 -0.17 -15.06
C TYR A 10 13.31 -0.83 -13.71
N TYR A 11 13.31 -2.16 -13.65
CA TYR A 11 13.04 -2.89 -12.41
C TYR A 11 14.29 -2.93 -11.53
N SER A 12 14.14 -2.42 -10.30
CA SER A 12 15.22 -2.39 -9.32
C SER A 12 14.71 -2.77 -7.93
N LEU A 13 15.52 -3.55 -7.22
CA LEU A 13 15.26 -3.92 -5.82
C LEU A 13 15.29 -2.70 -4.90
N GLU A 14 16.11 -1.69 -5.20
CA GLU A 14 16.15 -0.43 -4.47
C GLU A 14 14.81 0.31 -4.52
N SER A 15 14.22 0.44 -5.71
CA SER A 15 12.89 1.05 -5.85
C SER A 15 11.83 0.24 -5.13
N LEU A 16 11.87 -1.09 -5.24
CA LEU A 16 10.94 -1.96 -4.52
C LEU A 16 11.05 -1.80 -3.00
N LYS A 17 12.26 -1.73 -2.44
CA LYS A 17 12.50 -1.51 -1.01
C LYS A 17 12.02 -0.14 -0.55
N LYS A 18 12.12 0.87 -1.41
CA LYS A 18 11.74 2.25 -1.10
C LYS A 18 10.24 2.50 -1.20
N TYR A 19 9.58 1.94 -2.21
CA TYR A 19 8.19 2.25 -2.57
C TYR A 19 7.20 1.11 -2.28
N GLY A 20 7.69 -0.07 -1.88
CA GLY A 20 6.87 -1.24 -1.67
C GLY A 20 6.35 -1.86 -2.97
N TYR A 21 5.59 -2.95 -2.82
CA TYR A 21 5.18 -3.83 -3.92
C TYR A 21 4.40 -3.14 -5.04
N ARG A 22 3.62 -2.10 -4.72
CA ARG A 22 2.78 -1.37 -5.68
C ARG A 22 3.54 -0.79 -6.85
N VAL A 23 4.83 -0.49 -6.70
CA VAL A 23 5.64 0.09 -7.78
C VAL A 23 5.72 -0.80 -9.02
N TYR A 24 5.57 -2.12 -8.84
CA TYR A 24 5.60 -3.09 -9.94
C TYR A 24 4.39 -4.04 -9.98
N TYR A 25 3.50 -3.99 -8.99
CA TYR A 25 2.41 -4.95 -8.85
C TYR A 25 1.55 -5.06 -10.11
N ASP A 26 1.00 -3.94 -10.58
CA ASP A 26 0.07 -3.91 -11.72
C ASP A 26 0.69 -4.50 -13.00
N GLU A 27 1.98 -4.22 -13.24
CA GLU A 27 2.72 -4.76 -14.39
C GLU A 27 2.95 -6.27 -14.24
N LEU A 28 3.21 -6.75 -13.03
CA LEU A 28 3.55 -8.15 -12.75
C LEU A 28 2.34 -9.08 -12.58
N VAL A 29 1.14 -8.56 -12.32
CA VAL A 29 -0.08 -9.38 -12.26
C VAL A 29 -0.94 -9.31 -13.52
N ASN A 30 -0.80 -8.23 -14.32
CA ASN A 30 -1.57 -8.09 -15.55
C ASN A 30 -0.89 -8.84 -16.71
N PRO A 31 -1.52 -9.88 -17.29
CA PRO A 31 -0.93 -10.65 -18.38
C PRO A 31 -0.56 -9.81 -19.62
N ASN A 32 -1.26 -8.69 -19.84
CA ASN A 32 -1.00 -7.81 -20.97
C ASN A 32 0.20 -6.87 -20.75
N LEU A 33 0.56 -6.62 -19.49
CA LEU A 33 1.69 -5.77 -19.10
C LEU A 33 2.90 -6.59 -18.64
N PHE A 34 2.73 -7.90 -18.44
CA PHE A 34 3.75 -8.77 -17.87
C PHE A 34 5.08 -8.67 -18.64
N PRO A 35 6.22 -8.46 -17.96
CA PRO A 35 7.50 -8.23 -18.63
C PRO A 35 7.92 -9.43 -19.48
N LYS A 36 8.19 -9.18 -20.77
CA LYS A 36 8.58 -10.22 -21.72
C LYS A 36 10.09 -10.42 -21.71
N MET A 37 10.52 -11.68 -21.67
CA MET A 37 11.92 -12.03 -21.90
C MET A 37 12.27 -11.84 -23.38
N LEU A 38 13.28 -11.02 -23.68
CA LEU A 38 13.72 -10.73 -25.03
C LEU A 38 15.08 -11.37 -25.32
N ASN A 39 15.13 -12.24 -26.33
CA ASN A 39 16.36 -12.88 -26.80
C ASN A 39 17.38 -11.84 -27.26
N GLY A 40 18.62 -11.94 -26.77
CA GLY A 40 19.70 -11.00 -27.09
C GLY A 40 19.73 -9.72 -26.23
N TYR A 41 18.72 -9.50 -25.38
CA TYR A 41 18.65 -8.34 -24.46
C TYR A 41 18.66 -8.79 -23.00
N CYS A 42 17.93 -9.85 -22.67
CA CYS A 42 17.86 -10.38 -21.31
C CYS A 42 18.92 -11.48 -21.11
N ASN A 43 19.68 -11.39 -20.02
CA ASN A 43 20.64 -12.42 -19.58
C ASN A 43 20.12 -13.15 -18.32
N GLU A 44 20.86 -14.15 -17.85
CA GLU A 44 20.47 -14.91 -16.64
C GLU A 44 20.48 -14.06 -15.36
N GLU A 45 21.30 -13.01 -15.29
CA GLU A 45 21.29 -12.05 -14.18
C GLU A 45 19.97 -11.27 -14.15
N CYS A 46 19.55 -10.70 -15.28
CA CYS A 46 18.27 -10.04 -15.44
C CYS A 46 17.10 -10.96 -15.05
N LYS A 47 17.12 -12.20 -15.53
CA LYS A 47 16.10 -13.20 -15.20
C LYS A 47 16.05 -13.49 -13.70
N THR A 48 17.20 -13.61 -13.05
CA THR A 48 17.29 -13.83 -11.59
C THR A 48 16.75 -12.63 -10.82
N LYS A 49 17.15 -11.42 -11.21
CA LYS A 49 16.63 -10.16 -10.65
C LYS A 49 15.12 -10.08 -10.77
N MET A 50 14.56 -10.39 -11.94
CA MET A 50 13.10 -10.34 -12.17
C MET A 50 12.34 -11.37 -11.34
N LYS A 51 12.89 -12.58 -11.17
CA LYS A 51 12.31 -13.60 -10.27
C LYS A 51 12.28 -13.11 -8.82
N GLU A 52 13.36 -12.50 -8.36
CA GLU A 52 13.46 -11.96 -7.00
C GLU A 52 12.47 -10.81 -6.78
N ILE A 53 12.40 -9.87 -7.72
CA ILE A 53 11.43 -8.77 -7.69
C ILE A 53 10.00 -9.31 -7.65
N TYR A 54 9.66 -10.26 -8.52
CA TYR A 54 8.33 -10.89 -8.52
C TYR A 54 8.00 -11.52 -7.18
N LYS A 55 8.93 -12.32 -6.62
CA LYS A 55 8.76 -12.95 -5.31
C LYS A 55 8.47 -11.93 -4.22
N ILE A 56 9.32 -10.90 -4.09
CA ILE A 56 9.17 -9.87 -3.05
C ILE A 56 7.85 -9.11 -3.21
N VAL A 57 7.47 -8.76 -4.45
CA VAL A 57 6.19 -8.09 -4.74
C VAL A 57 5.02 -8.93 -4.26
N MET A 58 4.99 -10.23 -4.58
CA MET A 58 3.90 -11.11 -4.19
C MET A 58 3.86 -11.36 -2.67
N GLU A 59 5.01 -11.51 -2.01
CA GLU A 59 5.09 -11.68 -0.55
C GLU A 59 4.59 -10.44 0.20
N GLN A 60 4.98 -9.25 -0.25
CA GLN A 60 4.51 -7.99 0.33
C GLN A 60 3.01 -7.77 0.09
N PHE A 61 2.52 -8.03 -1.13
CA PHE A 61 1.09 -7.96 -1.45
C PHE A 61 0.26 -8.93 -0.58
N LEU A 62 0.72 -10.17 -0.45
CA LEU A 62 0.07 -11.18 0.38
C LEU A 62 0.01 -10.73 1.85
N THR A 63 1.14 -10.25 2.38
CA THR A 63 1.22 -9.75 3.77
C THR A 63 0.23 -8.61 4.00
N SER A 64 0.16 -7.66 3.07
CA SER A 64 -0.77 -6.53 3.18
C SER A 64 -2.22 -6.97 3.11
N THR A 65 -2.55 -7.88 2.18
CA THR A 65 -3.89 -8.42 1.99
C THR A 65 -4.34 -9.21 3.22
N GLN A 66 -3.46 -10.00 3.83
CA GLN A 66 -3.76 -10.71 5.07
C GLN A 66 -4.10 -9.75 6.21
N ARG A 67 -3.27 -8.72 6.43
CA ARG A 67 -3.55 -7.70 7.45
C ARG A 67 -4.87 -6.97 7.21
N TYR A 68 -5.15 -6.61 5.96
CA TYR A 68 -6.41 -6.01 5.56
C TYR A 68 -7.61 -6.86 6.01
N PHE A 69 -7.60 -8.17 5.73
CA PHE A 69 -8.70 -9.06 6.11
C PHE A 69 -8.74 -9.36 7.62
N GLU A 70 -7.60 -9.46 8.29
CA GLU A 70 -7.53 -9.65 9.75
C GLU A 70 -8.11 -8.44 10.51
N ASP A 71 -7.79 -7.25 10.04
CA ASP A 71 -8.21 -5.99 10.63
C ASP A 71 -9.63 -5.63 10.22
N ALA A 72 -10.14 -6.12 9.09
CA ALA A 72 -11.51 -5.85 8.65
C ALA A 72 -12.52 -6.23 9.75
N ARG A 73 -13.45 -5.32 10.02
CA ARG A 73 -14.55 -5.55 10.95
C ARG A 73 -15.75 -6.13 10.20
N ILE A 74 -16.26 -7.26 10.70
CA ILE A 74 -17.49 -7.89 10.19
C ILE A 74 -18.65 -7.32 11.03
N PHE A 75 -19.16 -6.14 10.69
CA PHE A 75 -20.29 -5.56 11.42
C PHE A 75 -21.62 -5.84 10.72
N GLU A 76 -22.63 -6.33 11.45
CA GLU A 76 -24.04 -6.29 11.03
C GLU A 76 -24.56 -4.85 10.85
N TYR A 77 -23.87 -3.84 11.41
CA TYR A 77 -24.24 -2.43 11.37
C TYR A 77 -23.79 -1.68 10.10
N ALA A 78 -23.23 -2.36 9.10
CA ALA A 78 -22.85 -1.79 7.80
C ALA A 78 -24.05 -1.37 6.91
N LYS A 79 -25.24 -1.12 7.48
CA LYS A 79 -26.42 -0.67 6.71
C LYS A 79 -26.20 0.65 5.95
N GLN A 80 -25.11 1.40 6.21
CA GLN A 80 -24.82 2.66 5.52
C GLN A 80 -23.31 2.95 5.28
N THR A 81 -22.41 1.97 5.41
CA THR A 81 -20.97 2.28 5.23
C THR A 81 -20.59 2.30 3.76
N LYS A 82 -20.00 3.42 3.32
CA LYS A 82 -19.28 3.51 2.04
C LYS A 82 -18.10 2.52 2.06
N GLU A 83 -17.84 1.90 0.92
CA GLU A 83 -16.79 0.89 0.76
C GLU A 83 -15.41 1.46 1.14
N SER A 84 -14.63 0.67 1.88
CA SER A 84 -13.22 0.93 2.08
C SER A 84 -12.40 -0.26 1.58
N ASP A 85 -11.61 0.00 0.54
CA ASP A 85 -10.81 -1.02 -0.12
C ASP A 85 -9.39 -1.12 0.47
N LEU A 86 -8.61 -2.04 -0.06
CA LEU A 86 -7.21 -2.24 0.31
C LEU A 86 -6.36 -0.98 0.13
N ILE A 87 -6.70 -0.11 -0.83
CA ILE A 87 -5.94 1.13 -1.11
C ILE A 87 -6.11 2.09 0.06
N PHE A 88 -7.35 2.36 0.51
CA PHE A 88 -7.56 3.24 1.66
C PHE A 88 -6.90 2.70 2.93
N TYR A 89 -7.01 1.39 3.17
CA TYR A 89 -6.33 0.73 4.30
C TYR A 89 -4.81 0.94 4.27
N GLU A 90 -4.17 0.75 3.12
CA GLU A 90 -2.72 0.93 3.00
C GLU A 90 -2.29 2.40 3.07
N ILE A 91 -3.08 3.32 2.50
CA ILE A 91 -2.84 4.77 2.62
C ILE A 91 -2.81 5.18 4.09
N PHE A 92 -3.72 4.63 4.89
CA PHE A 92 -3.78 4.89 6.33
C PHE A 92 -2.48 4.49 7.05
N PHE A 93 -1.86 3.35 6.68
CA PHE A 93 -0.60 2.87 7.26
C PHE A 93 0.66 3.38 6.56
N GLU A 94 0.65 4.62 6.10
CA GLU A 94 1.82 5.29 5.55
C GLU A 94 2.27 4.77 4.17
N LEU A 95 1.34 4.68 3.20
CA LEU A 95 1.68 4.31 1.83
C LEU A 95 2.76 5.24 1.23
N LYS A 96 3.85 4.64 0.75
CA LYS A 96 4.88 5.31 -0.04
C LYS A 96 4.52 5.21 -1.52
N GLU A 97 3.66 6.10 -2.00
CA GLU A 97 3.23 6.09 -3.39
C GLU A 97 4.23 6.81 -4.30
N ARG A 98 4.47 6.22 -5.48
CA ARG A 98 5.17 6.86 -6.58
C ARG A 98 4.14 7.22 -7.64
N ARG A 99 3.62 8.46 -7.64
CA ARG A 99 2.68 8.90 -8.68
C ARG A 99 3.43 9.57 -9.81
N LYS A 100 3.05 9.24 -11.04
CA LYS A 100 3.48 10.00 -12.21
C LYS A 100 2.73 11.33 -12.22
N ASP A 101 3.46 12.44 -12.16
CA ASP A 101 2.84 13.76 -12.32
C ASP A 101 2.25 13.87 -13.74
N PRO A 102 0.98 14.27 -13.89
CA PRO A 102 0.34 14.34 -15.20
C PRO A 102 0.90 15.47 -16.09
N ILE A 103 1.57 16.47 -15.52
CA ILE A 103 2.08 17.67 -16.20
C ILE A 103 3.42 17.37 -16.88
N ASP A 104 4.38 16.80 -16.15
CA ASP A 104 5.74 16.55 -16.66
C ASP A 104 6.06 15.06 -16.85
N GLY A 105 5.18 14.16 -16.41
CA GLY A 105 5.40 12.72 -16.47
C GLY A 105 6.48 12.22 -15.49
N ILE A 106 6.98 13.07 -14.60
CA ILE A 106 7.99 12.74 -13.60
C ILE A 106 7.29 12.09 -12.42
N TYR A 107 7.86 10.98 -11.95
CA TYR A 107 7.34 10.31 -10.78
C TYR A 107 7.70 11.07 -9.50
N LYS A 108 6.70 11.60 -8.80
CA LYS A 108 6.82 12.23 -7.49
C LYS A 108 6.62 11.20 -6.38
N THR A 109 7.44 11.32 -5.34
CA THR A 109 7.37 10.46 -4.14
C THR A 109 6.42 11.09 -3.15
N PHE A 110 5.46 10.31 -2.66
CA PHE A 110 4.63 10.64 -1.52
C PHE A 110 5.11 9.79 -0.34
N ASP A 111 5.66 10.40 0.70
CA ASP A 111 5.99 9.70 1.94
C ASP A 111 4.94 10.05 2.99
N ALA A 112 4.02 9.13 3.23
CA ALA A 112 2.93 9.36 4.17
C ALA A 112 3.40 9.45 5.64
N LYS A 113 4.68 9.19 5.96
CA LYS A 113 5.26 9.51 7.28
C LYS A 113 5.18 11.00 7.63
N GLU A 114 5.09 11.87 6.63
CA GLU A 114 4.90 13.31 6.83
C GLU A 114 3.41 13.69 6.96
N ILE A 115 2.50 12.80 6.56
CA ILE A 115 1.07 13.02 6.60
C ILE A 115 0.58 12.63 7.99
N LYS A 116 0.30 13.62 8.83
CA LYS A 116 -0.53 13.37 10.02
C LYS A 116 -1.85 12.77 9.56
N VAL A 117 -2.17 11.58 10.05
CA VAL A 117 -3.49 10.99 9.82
C VAL A 117 -4.52 11.92 10.46
N ASP A 118 -5.36 12.52 9.62
CA ASP A 118 -6.44 13.38 10.05
C ASP A 118 -7.72 12.55 10.21
N PRO A 119 -8.25 12.35 11.44
CA PRO A 119 -9.49 11.59 11.65
C PRO A 119 -10.73 12.29 11.05
N ILE A 120 -10.65 13.58 10.73
CA ILE A 120 -11.72 14.34 10.07
C ILE A 120 -11.77 14.03 8.57
N ASN A 121 -10.64 13.62 7.97
CA ASN A 121 -10.60 13.21 6.58
C ASN A 121 -11.48 11.96 6.37
N MET A 122 -12.40 12.04 5.42
CA MET A 122 -13.38 10.97 5.16
C MET A 122 -12.73 9.60 4.88
N GLN A 123 -11.58 9.55 4.18
CA GLN A 123 -10.91 8.28 3.89
C GLN A 123 -10.34 7.65 5.17
N ASN A 124 -9.63 8.44 5.99
CA ASN A 124 -9.10 7.97 7.27
C ASN A 124 -10.24 7.54 8.22
N LYS A 125 -11.33 8.29 8.24
CA LYS A 125 -12.53 7.96 9.02
C LYS A 125 -13.13 6.62 8.59
N LEU A 126 -13.29 6.38 7.30
CA LEU A 126 -13.79 5.09 6.80
C LEU A 126 -12.87 3.95 7.20
N VAL A 127 -11.55 4.17 7.20
CA VAL A 127 -10.60 3.17 7.66
C VAL A 127 -10.73 2.91 9.17
N LEU A 128 -10.83 3.96 10.00
CA LEU A 128 -11.05 3.83 11.45
C LEU A 128 -12.33 3.07 11.79
N ILE A 129 -13.40 3.26 11.01
CA ILE A 129 -14.70 2.59 11.20
C ILE A 129 -14.66 1.14 10.72
N ASN A 130 -14.11 0.89 9.54
CA ASN A 130 -14.21 -0.42 8.88
C ASN A 130 -13.12 -1.41 9.33
N PHE A 131 -12.06 -0.95 10.01
CA PHE A 131 -10.94 -1.78 10.42
C PHE A 131 -10.63 -1.65 11.92
N LYS A 132 -9.97 -2.67 12.49
CA LYS A 132 -9.46 -2.72 13.86
C LYS A 132 -8.16 -1.92 13.96
N VAL A 133 -8.25 -0.64 13.67
CA VAL A 133 -7.12 0.29 13.62
C VAL A 133 -7.43 1.55 14.42
N GLY A 134 -6.39 2.30 14.75
CA GLY A 134 -6.50 3.56 15.48
C GLY A 134 -5.36 4.51 15.14
N ILE A 135 -5.39 5.68 15.76
CA ILE A 135 -4.32 6.68 15.75
C ILE A 135 -3.84 6.82 17.18
N LEU A 136 -2.54 6.59 17.42
CA LEU A 136 -1.91 6.74 18.72
C LEU A 136 -0.67 7.64 18.58
N ASN A 137 -0.64 8.73 19.33
CA ASN A 137 0.37 9.79 19.22
C ASN A 137 0.53 10.31 17.79
N GLY A 138 -0.60 10.46 17.08
CA GLY A 138 -0.64 10.91 15.67
C GLY A 138 -0.13 9.90 14.64
N LYS A 139 0.10 8.64 15.03
CA LYS A 139 0.55 7.57 14.12
C LYS A 139 -0.53 6.49 13.97
N PRO A 140 -0.69 5.93 12.76
CA PRO A 140 -1.59 4.80 12.55
C PRO A 140 -1.08 3.56 13.30
N VAL A 141 -1.98 2.85 13.96
CA VAL A 141 -1.70 1.61 14.70
C VAL A 141 -2.78 0.57 14.44
N ARG A 142 -2.39 -0.71 14.44
CA ARG A 142 -3.34 -1.83 14.47
C ARG A 142 -3.74 -2.07 15.91
N LEU A 143 -5.03 -2.12 16.21
CA LEU A 143 -5.51 -2.38 17.58
C LEU A 143 -5.10 -3.78 18.05
N CYS A 144 -4.99 -4.73 17.11
CA CYS A 144 -4.53 -6.09 17.38
C CYS A 144 -3.07 -6.17 17.84
N ASP A 145 -2.25 -5.15 17.57
CA ASP A 145 -0.83 -5.12 17.93
C ASP A 145 -0.59 -4.37 19.26
N LEU A 146 -1.63 -3.77 19.85
CA LEU A 146 -1.52 -3.01 21.09
C LEU A 146 -1.71 -3.91 22.31
N PRO A 147 -1.07 -3.59 23.45
CA PRO A 147 -1.39 -4.21 24.73
C PRO A 147 -2.88 -4.02 25.08
N GLU A 148 -3.47 -5.03 25.71
CA GLU A 148 -4.87 -4.97 26.16
C GLU A 148 -5.12 -3.73 27.05
N GLY A 149 -6.23 -3.03 26.81
CA GLY A 149 -6.59 -1.81 27.52
C GLY A 149 -5.93 -0.52 27.02
N THR A 150 -5.03 -0.59 26.03
CA THR A 150 -4.49 0.62 25.38
C THR A 150 -5.61 1.39 24.69
N LYS A 151 -5.75 2.69 24.99
CA LYS A 151 -6.70 3.59 24.32
C LYS A 151 -5.97 4.41 23.26
N CYS A 152 -6.53 4.44 22.05
CA CYS A 152 -6.06 5.31 20.98
C CYS A 152 -6.60 6.73 21.16
N ASP A 153 -5.93 7.72 20.56
CA ASP A 153 -6.47 9.08 20.44
C ASP A 153 -7.74 9.08 19.58
N TYR A 154 -7.73 8.23 18.54
CA TYR A 154 -8.86 7.97 17.67
C TYR A 154 -8.93 6.50 17.30
N ASP A 155 -10.10 5.91 17.43
CA ASP A 155 -10.50 4.61 16.90
C ASP A 155 -12.01 4.67 16.59
N ALA A 156 -12.61 3.56 16.16
CA ALA A 156 -14.04 3.51 15.84
C ALA A 156 -14.95 4.05 16.97
N ASP A 157 -14.56 3.88 18.23
CA ASP A 157 -15.35 4.23 19.42
C ASP A 157 -15.01 5.64 19.96
N HIS A 158 -13.88 6.22 19.55
CA HIS A 158 -13.37 7.53 19.99
C HIS A 158 -13.30 8.58 18.86
N LEU A 159 -14.03 8.41 17.76
CA LEU A 159 -14.12 9.44 16.71
C LEU A 159 -14.81 10.71 17.24
N PRO A 160 -14.39 11.92 16.83
CA PRO A 160 -15.02 13.15 17.29
C PRO A 160 -16.41 13.34 16.68
N ASP A 161 -17.35 13.91 17.45
CA ASP A 161 -18.78 14.07 17.08
C ASP A 161 -19.00 14.86 15.78
N ASN A 162 -18.11 15.80 15.44
CA ASN A 162 -18.17 16.53 14.18
C ASN A 162 -17.96 15.64 12.94
N CYS A 163 -17.54 14.38 13.14
CA CYS A 163 -17.45 13.38 12.09
C CYS A 163 -18.78 12.68 11.84
N THR A 164 -19.82 12.75 12.70
CA THR A 164 -21.13 12.13 12.42
C THR A 164 -21.95 12.99 11.46
N ARG A 165 -21.72 12.82 10.15
CA ARG A 165 -22.66 13.13 9.08
C ARG A 165 -22.63 12.04 8.02
#